data_AF-I5B7M3-F1
#
_entry.id   AF-I5B7M3-F1
#
_cell.length_a   1.000
_cell.length_b   1.000
_cell.length_c   1.000
_cell.angle_alpha   90.00
_cell.angle_beta   90.00
_cell.angle_gamma   90.00
#
_symmetry.space_group_name_H-M   'P 1'
#
loop_
_entity.id
_entity.type
_entity.pdbx_description
1 polymer ?
#
loop_
_entity_poly.entity_id
_entity_poly.type
_entity_poly.pdbx_seq_one_letter_code
_entity_poly.pdbx_strand_id
1 'polypeptide(L)' 'MKRTKQTTPTPDNPTKPKDRVQPGTFLDAKIYQKAKIQAMTEGITTGELIDRAILLYLDHINKEAQP' A
#
# COMPACT_ATOMS: atom_id res chain seq x y z
N MET A 1 52.57 -7.47 -4.52
CA MET A 1 51.38 -6.60 -4.51
C MET A 1 50.25 -7.30 -5.25
N LYS A 2 49.18 -7.70 -4.56
CA LYS A 2 48.04 -8.44 -5.15
C LYS A 2 46.91 -7.44 -5.47
N ARG A 3 46.50 -7.38 -6.74
CA ARG A 3 45.37 -6.56 -7.23
C ARG A 3 44.07 -7.37 -7.05
N THR A 4 43.21 -6.96 -6.13
CA THR A 4 41.87 -7.50 -5.94
C THR A 4 40.99 -7.11 -7.13
N LYS A 5 40.41 -8.10 -7.81
CA LYS A 5 39.43 -7.90 -8.88
C LYS A 5 38.11 -7.46 -8.25
N GLN A 6 37.70 -6.23 -8.55
CA GLN A 6 36.43 -5.65 -8.18
C GLN A 6 35.33 -6.32 -9.01
N THR A 7 34.50 -7.15 -8.36
CA THR A 7 33.28 -7.70 -8.97
C THR A 7 32.24 -6.60 -9.07
N THR A 8 31.93 -6.18 -10.29
CA THR A 8 30.78 -5.34 -10.63
C THR A 8 29.49 -6.02 -10.15
N PRO A 9 28.61 -5.34 -9.39
CA PRO A 9 27.30 -5.89 -9.05
C PRO A 9 26.42 -5.89 -10.31
N THR A 10 25.83 -7.04 -10.62
CA THR A 10 24.82 -7.21 -11.67
C THR A 10 23.62 -6.31 -11.38
N PRO A 11 23.09 -5.55 -12.35
CA PRO A 11 21.78 -4.92 -12.21
C PRO A 11 20.72 -5.99 -12.44
N ASP A 12 20.23 -6.60 -11.37
CA ASP A 12 19.05 -7.47 -11.44
C ASP A 12 17.82 -6.58 -11.69
N ASN A 13 17.32 -6.61 -12.93
CA ASN A 13 16.20 -5.82 -13.40
C ASN A 13 14.98 -5.92 -12.45
N PRO A 14 14.37 -4.81 -12.00
CA PRO A 14 13.08 -4.86 -11.34
C PRO A 14 11.98 -5.07 -12.39
N THR A 15 11.69 -6.33 -12.74
CA THR A 15 10.60 -6.65 -13.68
C THR A 15 9.30 -6.86 -12.92
N LYS A 16 8.62 -5.74 -12.64
CA LYS A 16 7.16 -5.61 -12.54
C LYS A 16 6.87 -4.12 -12.37
N PRO A 17 5.96 -3.49 -13.15
CA PRO A 17 5.41 -2.21 -12.74
C PRO A 17 4.73 -2.46 -11.40
N LYS A 18 5.29 -1.90 -10.32
CA LYS A 18 4.57 -1.79 -9.06
C LYS A 18 3.50 -0.74 -9.30
N ASP A 19 2.40 -1.13 -9.94
CA ASP A 19 1.13 -0.37 -9.89
C ASP A 19 0.47 -0.45 -8.51
N ARG A 20 1.23 -0.85 -7.47
CA ARG A 20 0.97 -0.34 -6.13
C ARG A 20 1.42 1.11 -6.14
N VAL A 21 0.46 2.03 -6.31
CA VAL A 21 0.57 3.40 -5.80
C VAL A 21 1.34 3.33 -4.49
N GLN A 22 2.53 3.95 -4.44
CA GLN A 22 3.35 3.92 -3.23
C GLN A 22 2.46 4.37 -2.06
N PRO A 23 2.44 3.67 -0.92
CA PRO A 23 1.64 4.08 0.23
C PRO A 23 2.29 5.34 0.83
N GLY A 24 1.94 6.48 0.25
CA GLY A 24 2.25 7.82 0.73
C GLY A 24 1.00 8.53 1.24
N THR A 25 -0.07 7.77 1.56
CA THR A 25 -1.27 8.33 2.15
C THR A 25 -0.94 8.78 3.57
N PHE A 26 -0.76 10.08 3.76
CA PHE A 26 -0.74 10.70 5.07
C PHE A 26 -2.15 10.63 5.65
N LEU A 27 -2.42 9.54 6.36
CA LEU A 27 -3.60 9.41 7.20
C LEU A 27 -3.36 10.16 8.52
N ASP A 28 -4.40 10.81 9.01
CA ASP A 28 -4.40 11.30 10.38
C ASP A 28 -4.07 10.14 11.34
N ALA A 29 -3.18 10.40 12.31
CA ALA A 29 -2.67 9.37 13.20
C ALA A 29 -3.80 8.66 13.97
N LYS A 30 -4.87 9.36 14.34
CA LYS A 30 -6.03 8.75 15.03
C LYS A 30 -6.81 7.84 14.11
N ILE A 31 -6.99 8.24 12.85
CA ILE A 31 -7.68 7.41 11.84
C ILE A 31 -6.87 6.15 11.57
N TYR A 32 -5.55 6.28 11.38
CA TYR A 32 -4.66 5.13 11.18
C TYR A 32 -4.71 4.14 12.35
N GLN A 33 -4.70 4.63 13.60
CA GLN A 33 -4.79 3.75 14.77
C GLN A 33 -6.13 2.99 14.82
N LYS A 34 -7.24 3.66 14.51
CA LYS A 34 -8.55 2.99 14.43
C LYS A 34 -8.57 1.92 13.34
N ALA A 35 -8.07 2.25 12.14
CA ALA A 35 -7.95 1.30 11.05
C ALA A 35 -7.07 0.10 11.42
N LYS A 36 -5.96 0.33 12.13
CA LYS A 36 -5.07 -0.73 12.60
C LYS A 36 -5.78 -1.67 13.58
N ILE A 37 -6.50 -1.14 14.57
CA ILE A 37 -7.24 -1.95 15.55
C ILE A 37 -8.30 -2.79 14.85
N GLN A 38 -9.06 -2.20 13.93
CA GLN A 38 -10.10 -2.91 13.19
C GLN A 38 -9.52 -4.01 12.29
N ALA A 39 -8.43 -3.72 11.58
CA ALA A 39 -7.75 -4.70 10.73
C ALA A 39 -7.24 -5.90 11.52
N MET A 40 -6.73 -5.67 12.75
CA MET A 40 -6.35 -6.75 13.66
C MET A 40 -7.53 -7.63 14.06
N THR A 41 -8.69 -7.04 14.35
CA THR A 41 -9.92 -7.78 14.67
C THR A 41 -10.41 -8.63 13.51
N GLU A 42 -10.26 -8.14 12.28
CA GLU A 42 -10.65 -8.84 11.05
C GLU A 42 -9.60 -9.82 10.52
N GLY A 43 -8.41 -9.87 11.14
CA GLY A 43 -7.31 -10.73 10.70
C GLY A 43 -6.71 -10.33 9.34
N ILE A 44 -6.80 -9.06 8.97
CA ILE A 44 -6.27 -8.51 7.70
C ILE A 44 -5.21 -7.43 7.97
N THR A 45 -4.50 -6.99 6.93
CA THR A 45 -3.56 -5.87 7.06
C THR A 45 -4.30 -4.53 7.10
N THR A 46 -3.71 -3.53 7.77
CA THR A 46 -4.27 -2.17 7.81
C THR A 46 -4.45 -1.58 6.41
N GLY A 47 -3.54 -1.89 5.48
CA GLY A 47 -3.63 -1.45 4.09
C GLY A 47 -4.85 -2.03 3.37
N GLU A 48 -5.09 -3.34 3.51
CA GLU A 48 -6.26 -4.00 2.91
C GLU A 48 -7.58 -3.45 3.47
N LEU A 49 -7.63 -3.13 4.76
CA LEU A 49 -8.81 -2.49 5.34
C LEU A 49 -9.05 -1.10 4.74
N ILE A 50 -7.99 -0.30 4.58
CA ILE A 50 -8.07 1.04 3.98
C ILE A 50 -8.53 0.94 2.52
N ASP A 51 -7.98 0.01 1.75
CA ASP A 51 -8.38 -0.21 0.36
C ASP A 51 -9.88 -0.56 0.25
N ARG A 52 -10.37 -1.46 1.11
CA ARG A 52 -11.81 -1.81 1.20
C ARG A 52 -12.66 -0.60 1.55
N ALA A 53 -12.23 0.20 2.54
CA ALA A 53 -12.97 1.39 2.97
C ALA A 53 -13.09 2.42 1.84
N ILE A 54 -12.01 2.64 1.07
CA ILE A 54 -12.02 3.52 -0.10
C ILE A 54 -13.01 3.01 -1.15
N LEU A 55 -12.99 1.72 -1.48
CA LEU A 55 -13.91 1.14 -2.46
C LEU A 55 -15.38 1.27 -2.02
N LEU A 56 -15.69 1.00 -0.75
CA LEU A 56 -17.04 1.16 -0.21
C LEU A 56 -17.52 2.60 -0.28
N TYR A 57 -16.64 3.56 0.03
CA TYR A 57 -16.98 4.98 -0.05
C TYR A 57 -17.26 5.42 -1.49
N LEU A 58 -16.44 4.99 -2.46
CA LEU A 58 -16.65 5.30 -3.87
C LEU A 58 -17.94 4.67 -4.41
N ASP A 59 -18.25 3.42 -4.02
CA ASP A 59 -19.51 2.77 -4.38
C ASP A 59 -20.73 3.52 -3.80
N HIS A 60 -20.62 3.97 -2.54
CA HIS A 60 -21.67 4.77 -1.91
C HIS A 60 -21.91 6.10 -2.64
N ILE A 61 -20.84 6.84 -2.97
CA ILE A 61 -20.96 8.08 -3.77
C ILE A 61 -21.64 7.80 -5.12
N ASN A 62 -21.23 6.74 -5.81
CA ASN A 62 -21.79 6.42 -7.13
C ASN A 62 -23.29 6.06 -7.07
N LYS A 63 -23.73 5.44 -5.97
CA LYS A 63 -25.15 5.13 -5.73
C LYS A 63 -25.98 6.38 -5.42
N GLU A 64 -25.44 7.32 -4.68
CA GLU A 64 -26.11 8.61 -4.42
C GLU A 64 -26.14 9.52 -5.65
N ALA A 65 -25.18 9.35 -6.57
CA ALA A 65 -25.08 10.13 -7.79
C ALA A 65 -25.98 9.64 -8.94
N GLN A 66 -26.66 8.49 -8.80
CA GLN A 66 -27.63 8.00 -9.78
C GLN A 66 -29.07 8.30 -9.29
N PRO A 67 -29.81 9.22 -9.95
CA PRO A 67 -31.18 9.58 -9.58
C PRO A 67 -32.21 8.50 -9.91
#